data_AF-A0A1B8BYG6-F1
#
_entry.id   AF-A0A1B8BYG6-F1
#
_cell.length_a   1.000
_cell.length_b   1.000
_cell.length_c   1.000
_cell.angle_alpha   90.00
_cell.angle_beta   90.00
_cell.angle_gamma   90.00
#
_symmetry.space_group_name_H-M   'P 1'
#
loop_
_entity.id
_entity.type
_entity.pdbx_description
1 polymer ?
#
loop_
_entity_poly.entity_id
_entity_poly.type
_entity_poly.pdbx_seq_one_letter_code
_entity_poly.pdbx_strand_id
1 'polypeptide(L)'
;MSYVSRLTSLYTTIPDSVVGVLERAILQTRLGLYAHAERIFEEELQDHHTLPVIAIHHAELYLQQFRFRKSYETLKLALDAFPVREAAKSQDDKPVDLNVQAYDLMELFKALCNIKCRALWEPAYDEIKRTLERLGPIAVKTYSDIQNFSHVAGSYHGISESVRLSTLERALSPLPERYNTLCSLVQTLEDKLINADGSEDSMPLLLALLELKLDFLKFWTALGKPEMAGPWFDAVDSDWERISGLLLDNG
;
A
#
# COMPACT_ATOMS: atom_id res chain seq x y z
N MET A 1 9.20 8.81 27.57
CA MET A 1 8.09 8.93 26.61
C MET A 1 7.92 7.57 25.96
N SER A 2 6.83 6.85 26.25
CA SER A 2 6.53 5.58 25.58
C SER A 2 5.98 5.90 24.19
N TYR A 3 6.67 5.42 23.16
CA TYR A 3 6.12 5.39 21.81
C TYR A 3 4.81 4.60 21.81
N VAL A 4 3.75 5.16 21.25
CA VAL A 4 2.48 4.44 21.04
C VAL A 4 2.59 3.79 19.67
N SER A 5 2.80 2.48 19.65
CA SER A 5 2.91 1.71 18.40
C SER A 5 1.61 1.75 17.60
N ARG A 6 1.73 1.53 16.29
CA ARG A 6 0.58 1.32 15.39
C ARG A 6 0.13 -0.13 15.53
N LEU A 7 -1.16 -0.43 15.39
CA LEU A 7 -1.73 -1.78 15.51
C LEU A 7 -1.70 -2.39 16.93
N THR A 8 -1.80 -1.56 17.96
CA THR A 8 -1.96 -1.97 19.36
C THR A 8 -3.04 -3.04 19.59
N SER A 9 -4.13 -3.05 18.82
CA SER A 9 -5.17 -4.08 18.93
C SER A 9 -4.66 -5.49 18.60
N LEU A 10 -3.57 -5.62 17.84
CA LEU A 10 -2.95 -6.90 17.54
C LEU A 10 -1.93 -7.35 18.60
N TYR A 11 -1.63 -6.53 19.61
CA TYR A 11 -0.67 -6.92 20.66
C TYR A 11 -1.26 -8.02 21.55
N THR A 12 -2.58 -8.15 21.60
CA THR A 12 -3.25 -9.26 22.29
C THR A 12 -3.03 -10.61 21.60
N THR A 13 -2.48 -10.64 20.38
CA THR A 13 -2.20 -11.88 19.64
C THR A 13 -0.78 -12.40 19.87
N ILE A 14 0.03 -11.75 20.72
CA ILE A 14 1.40 -12.15 21.03
C ILE A 14 1.61 -12.30 22.55
N PRO A 15 2.55 -13.13 23.01
CA PRO A 15 2.88 -13.21 24.43
C PRO A 15 3.48 -11.88 24.95
N ASP A 16 3.20 -11.52 26.21
CA ASP A 16 3.72 -10.29 26.84
C ASP A 16 5.25 -10.21 26.79
N SER A 17 5.93 -11.35 26.89
CA SER A 17 7.40 -11.43 26.79
C SER A 17 7.94 -10.99 25.42
N VAL A 18 7.12 -11.05 24.37
CA VAL A 18 7.48 -10.73 22.98
C VAL A 18 7.25 -9.26 22.67
N VAL A 19 6.32 -8.60 23.38
CA VAL A 19 5.96 -7.19 23.15
C VAL A 19 7.18 -6.26 23.20
N GLY A 20 8.03 -6.39 24.23
CA GLY A 20 9.22 -5.55 24.37
C GLY A 20 10.25 -5.77 23.26
N VAL A 21 10.36 -6.99 22.75
CA VAL A 21 11.26 -7.34 21.64
C VAL A 21 10.75 -6.73 20.33
N LEU A 22 9.44 -6.84 20.08
CA LEU A 22 8.79 -6.24 18.91
C LEU A 22 8.89 -4.71 18.90
N GLU A 23 8.59 -4.04 20.02
CA GLU A 23 8.71 -2.58 20.15
C GLU A 23 10.13 -2.09 19.85
N ARG A 24 11.14 -2.83 20.32
CA ARG A 24 12.55 -2.53 20.02
C ARG A 24 12.85 -2.68 18.53
N ALA A 25 12.32 -3.69 17.86
CA ALA A 25 12.47 -3.87 16.42
C ALA A 25 11.81 -2.70 15.65
N ILE A 26 10.57 -2.33 16.01
CA ILE A 26 9.84 -1.21 15.40
C ILE A 26 10.62 0.10 15.56
N LEU A 27 11.12 0.38 16.76
CA LEU A 27 11.92 1.57 17.03
C LEU A 27 13.19 1.60 16.17
N GLN A 28 13.91 0.48 16.06
CA GLN A 28 15.11 0.40 15.23
C GLN A 28 14.81 0.60 13.74
N THR A 29 13.71 0.03 13.23
CA THR A 29 13.21 0.29 11.88
C THR A 29 12.98 1.78 11.65
N ARG A 30 12.25 2.44 12.57
CA ARG A 30 11.95 3.89 12.48
C ARG A 30 13.19 4.78 12.55
N LEU A 31 14.23 4.35 13.26
CA LEU A 31 15.51 5.05 13.35
C LEU A 31 16.45 4.76 12.15
N GLY A 32 16.02 3.95 11.17
CA GLY A 32 16.84 3.56 10.02
C GLY A 32 17.95 2.56 10.34
N LEU A 33 17.92 1.94 11.53
CA LEU A 33 18.89 0.94 11.98
C LEU A 33 18.52 -0.45 11.47
N TYR A 34 18.35 -0.57 10.15
CA TYR A 34 17.69 -1.72 9.51
C TYR A 34 18.40 -3.05 9.76
N ALA A 35 19.74 -3.08 9.79
CA ALA A 35 20.49 -4.31 10.06
C ALA A 35 20.25 -4.85 11.48
N HIS A 36 20.01 -3.97 12.46
CA HIS A 36 19.67 -4.39 13.82
C HIS A 36 18.22 -4.87 13.90
N ALA A 37 17.30 -4.14 13.27
CA ALA A 37 15.90 -4.54 13.22
C ALA A 37 15.72 -5.91 12.52
N GLU A 38 16.40 -6.12 11.39
CA GLU A 38 16.36 -7.39 10.65
C GLU A 38 16.85 -8.55 11.52
N ARG A 39 17.94 -8.35 12.28
CA ARG A 39 18.42 -9.36 13.24
C ARG A 39 17.38 -9.71 14.30
N ILE A 40 16.69 -8.71 14.86
CA ILE A 40 15.65 -8.97 15.86
C ILE A 40 14.52 -9.81 15.25
N PHE A 41 14.07 -9.48 14.03
CA PHE A 41 13.02 -10.25 13.36
C PHE A 41 13.45 -11.66 12.97
N GLU A 42 14.67 -11.83 12.45
CA GLU A 42 15.17 -13.11 11.93
C GLU A 42 15.68 -14.07 13.02
N GLU A 43 16.15 -13.54 14.16
CA GLU A 43 16.73 -14.36 15.25
C GLU A 43 15.84 -14.39 16.49
N GLU A 44 15.45 -13.23 17.03
CA GLU A 44 14.75 -13.15 18.32
C GLU A 44 13.23 -13.36 18.20
N LEU A 45 12.63 -12.98 17.08
CA LEU A 45 11.20 -13.15 16.80
C LEU A 45 10.92 -14.32 15.85
N GLN A 46 11.93 -15.14 15.54
CA GLN A 46 11.83 -16.22 14.56
C GLN A 46 10.68 -17.19 14.89
N ASP A 47 10.48 -17.57 16.14
CA ASP A 47 9.42 -18.51 16.54
C ASP A 47 8.01 -17.92 16.43
N HIS A 48 7.91 -16.61 16.20
CA HIS A 48 6.67 -15.85 16.16
C HIS A 48 6.44 -15.13 14.82
N HIS A 49 7.29 -15.37 13.82
CA HIS A 49 7.29 -14.64 12.54
C HIS A 49 5.99 -14.73 11.74
N THR A 50 5.16 -15.75 11.99
CA THR A 50 3.85 -15.93 11.33
C THR A 50 2.70 -15.22 12.04
N LEU A 51 2.92 -14.66 13.24
CA LEU A 51 1.89 -13.89 13.94
C LEU A 51 1.68 -12.55 13.23
N PRO A 52 0.42 -12.10 13.01
CA PRO A 52 0.15 -10.99 12.10
C PRO A 52 0.89 -9.69 12.41
N VAL A 53 0.91 -9.27 13.68
CA VAL A 53 1.57 -8.02 14.08
C VAL A 53 3.08 -8.07 13.81
N ILE A 54 3.71 -9.24 13.98
CA ILE A 54 5.14 -9.44 13.73
C ILE A 54 5.39 -9.47 12.23
N ALA A 55 4.60 -10.23 11.48
CA ALA A 55 4.70 -10.32 10.02
C ALA A 55 4.53 -8.95 9.33
N ILE A 56 3.54 -8.16 9.78
CA ILE A 56 3.29 -6.82 9.24
C ILE A 56 4.48 -5.90 9.50
N HIS A 57 5.00 -5.83 10.73
CA HIS A 57 6.14 -4.95 11.02
C HIS A 57 7.45 -5.45 10.40
N HIS A 58 7.63 -6.76 10.24
CA HIS A 58 8.77 -7.33 9.51
C HIS A 58 8.69 -6.97 8.02
N ALA A 59 7.50 -6.98 7.44
CA ALA A 59 7.26 -6.52 6.08
C ALA A 59 7.50 -5.01 5.94
N GLU A 60 7.02 -4.18 6.87
CA GLU A 60 7.29 -2.73 6.91
C GLU A 60 8.79 -2.42 6.94
N LEU A 61 9.58 -3.18 7.70
CA LEU A 61 11.05 -3.05 7.71
C LEU A 61 11.64 -3.18 6.30
N TYR A 62 11.18 -4.16 5.53
CA TYR A 62 11.64 -4.35 4.15
C TYR A 62 11.09 -3.28 3.21
N LEU A 63 9.87 -2.81 3.44
CA LEU A 63 9.27 -1.73 2.65
C LEU A 63 10.10 -0.45 2.72
N GLN A 64 10.55 -0.05 3.91
CA GLN A 64 11.40 1.15 4.11
C GLN A 64 12.78 1.05 3.44
N GLN A 65 13.20 -0.17 3.13
CA GLN A 65 14.44 -0.48 2.40
C GLN A 65 14.21 -0.73 0.91
N PHE A 66 12.98 -0.55 0.40
CA PHE A 66 12.58 -0.89 -0.97
C PHE A 66 12.76 -2.39 -1.31
N ARG A 67 12.82 -3.26 -0.30
CA ARG A 67 12.97 -4.72 -0.45
C ARG A 67 11.60 -5.39 -0.60
N PHE A 68 10.81 -4.94 -1.58
CA PHE A 68 9.40 -5.33 -1.74
C PHE A 68 9.17 -6.83 -1.91
N ARG A 69 10.10 -7.54 -2.57
CA ARG A 69 10.02 -9.00 -2.71
C ARG A 69 10.10 -9.70 -1.37
N LYS A 70 11.00 -9.27 -0.48
CA LYS A 70 11.11 -9.84 0.87
C LYS A 70 9.89 -9.49 1.71
N SER A 71 9.41 -8.26 1.63
CA SER A 71 8.13 -7.85 2.24
C SER A 71 6.98 -8.77 1.81
N TYR A 72 6.86 -9.00 0.50
CA TYR A 72 5.87 -9.92 -0.07
C TYR A 72 6.03 -11.35 0.44
N GLU A 73 7.26 -11.89 0.46
CA GLU A 73 7.55 -13.25 0.90
C GLU A 73 7.24 -13.44 2.39
N THR A 74 7.60 -12.48 3.25
CA THR A 74 7.24 -12.46 4.67
C THR A 74 5.73 -12.51 4.88
N LEU A 75 4.97 -11.63 4.22
CA LEU A 75 3.52 -11.60 4.32
C LEU A 75 2.88 -12.88 3.79
N LYS A 76 3.38 -13.38 2.66
CA LYS A 76 2.90 -14.64 2.08
C LYS A 76 3.10 -15.81 3.04
N LEU A 77 4.28 -15.94 3.65
CA LEU A 77 4.56 -17.00 4.62
C LEU A 77 3.61 -16.95 5.81
N ALA A 78 3.36 -15.75 6.35
CA ALA A 78 2.42 -15.57 7.45
C ALA A 78 0.98 -15.92 7.04
N LEU A 79 0.54 -15.47 5.87
CA LEU A 79 -0.79 -15.77 5.31
C LEU A 79 -1.00 -17.26 5.03
N ASP A 80 0.02 -17.95 4.49
CA ASP A 80 -0.02 -19.38 4.21
C ASP A 80 -0.10 -20.21 5.52
N ALA A 81 0.45 -19.68 6.62
CA ALA A 81 0.36 -20.27 7.96
C ALA A 81 -0.91 -19.84 8.74
N PHE A 82 -1.69 -18.88 8.23
CA PHE A 82 -2.81 -18.29 8.96
C PHE A 82 -4.09 -19.13 8.80
N PRO A 83 -4.76 -19.54 9.90
CA PRO A 83 -5.80 -20.58 9.87
C PRO A 83 -7.17 -20.14 9.28
N VAL A 84 -7.31 -18.96 8.69
CA VAL A 84 -8.63 -18.30 8.48
C VAL A 84 -9.30 -18.57 7.13
N ARG A 85 -8.89 -19.60 6.37
CA ARG A 85 -9.50 -19.84 5.04
C ARG A 85 -11.00 -20.23 5.04
N GLU A 86 -11.63 -20.50 6.19
CA GLU A 86 -13.03 -20.99 6.21
C GLU A 86 -14.04 -20.24 7.11
N ALA A 87 -13.64 -19.26 7.93
CA ALA A 87 -14.55 -18.69 8.95
C ALA A 87 -15.39 -17.46 8.52
N ALA A 88 -15.07 -16.80 7.41
CA ALA A 88 -15.66 -15.48 7.07
C ALA A 88 -17.00 -15.52 6.31
N LYS A 89 -17.59 -16.70 6.05
CA LYS A 89 -18.86 -16.82 5.30
C LYS A 89 -20.13 -16.79 6.16
N SER A 90 -20.03 -16.64 7.46
CA SER A 90 -21.22 -16.55 8.31
C SER A 90 -20.97 -15.72 9.56
N GLN A 91 -21.46 -14.48 9.58
CA GLN A 91 -22.19 -13.91 10.71
C GLN A 91 -22.35 -12.41 10.50
N ASP A 92 -23.51 -12.05 9.97
CA ASP A 92 -24.14 -10.78 10.31
C ASP A 92 -24.25 -10.70 11.84
N ASP A 93 -23.93 -9.53 12.40
CA ASP A 93 -24.10 -9.14 13.82
C ASP A 93 -23.05 -9.54 14.89
N LYS A 94 -21.85 -10.00 14.54
CA LYS A 94 -20.73 -10.07 15.53
C LYS A 94 -19.67 -8.98 15.32
N PRO A 95 -19.02 -8.51 16.40
CA PRO A 95 -17.84 -7.65 16.27
C PRO A 95 -16.81 -8.37 15.38
N VAL A 96 -16.39 -7.70 14.32
CA VAL A 96 -15.48 -8.25 13.29
C VAL A 96 -14.24 -8.79 13.98
N ASP A 97 -14.01 -10.10 13.84
CA ASP A 97 -12.89 -10.83 14.45
C ASP A 97 -11.55 -10.15 14.09
N LEU A 98 -10.74 -9.85 15.12
CA LEU A 98 -9.40 -9.26 14.97
C LEU A 98 -8.52 -10.08 14.02
N ASN A 99 -8.68 -11.41 14.00
CA ASN A 99 -7.95 -12.29 13.09
C ASN A 99 -8.34 -12.05 11.64
N VAL A 100 -9.62 -11.80 11.36
CA VAL A 100 -10.11 -11.48 10.01
C VAL A 100 -9.58 -10.10 9.59
N GLN A 101 -9.63 -9.10 10.48
CA GLN A 101 -9.08 -7.78 10.18
C GLN A 101 -7.57 -7.83 9.90
N ALA A 102 -6.82 -8.60 10.69
CA ALA A 102 -5.39 -8.79 10.51
C ALA A 102 -5.06 -9.51 9.20
N TYR A 103 -5.83 -10.55 8.86
CA TYR A 103 -5.69 -11.27 7.60
C TYR A 103 -5.91 -10.35 6.40
N ASP A 104 -7.00 -9.59 6.41
CA ASP A 104 -7.32 -8.66 5.32
C ASP A 104 -6.26 -7.56 5.19
N LEU A 105 -5.72 -7.06 6.31
CA LEU A 105 -4.61 -6.11 6.28
C LEU A 105 -3.35 -6.72 5.65
N MET A 106 -3.00 -7.96 6.01
CA MET A 106 -1.87 -8.67 5.41
C MET A 106 -2.08 -8.93 3.91
N GLU A 107 -3.29 -9.30 3.46
CA GLU A 107 -3.64 -9.47 2.04
C GLU A 107 -3.49 -8.16 1.28
N LEU A 108 -4.05 -7.06 1.79
CA LEU A 108 -3.89 -5.73 1.20
C LEU A 108 -2.41 -5.33 1.11
N PHE A 109 -1.66 -5.52 2.19
CA PHE A 109 -0.25 -5.14 2.21
C PHE A 109 0.57 -6.00 1.23
N LYS A 110 0.28 -7.30 1.15
CA LYS A 110 0.88 -8.20 0.17
C LYS A 110 0.53 -7.79 -1.26
N ALA A 111 -0.71 -7.40 -1.52
CA ALA A 111 -1.17 -6.86 -2.80
C ALA A 111 -0.36 -5.61 -3.22
N LEU A 112 -0.18 -4.66 -2.31
CA LEU A 112 0.66 -3.47 -2.53
C LEU A 112 2.14 -3.84 -2.79
N CYS A 113 2.68 -4.85 -2.10
CA CYS A 113 4.01 -5.36 -2.40
C CYS A 113 4.07 -6.09 -3.76
N ASN A 114 3.00 -6.78 -4.17
CA ASN A 114 2.91 -7.48 -5.46
C ASN A 114 2.97 -6.51 -6.64
N ILE A 115 2.29 -5.37 -6.51
CA ILE A 115 2.40 -4.24 -7.41
C ILE A 115 3.88 -3.86 -7.60
N LYS A 116 4.61 -3.70 -6.48
CA LYS A 116 6.01 -3.27 -6.49
C LYS A 116 6.96 -4.31 -7.06
N CYS A 117 6.87 -5.56 -6.63
CA CYS A 117 7.86 -6.59 -6.97
C CYS A 117 7.56 -7.37 -8.25
N ARG A 118 6.31 -7.42 -8.70
CA ARG A 118 5.89 -8.25 -9.85
C ARG A 118 5.05 -7.53 -10.89
N ALA A 119 4.68 -6.27 -10.65
CA ALA A 119 3.78 -5.51 -11.52
C ALA A 119 2.44 -6.24 -11.78
N LEU A 120 1.93 -6.96 -10.78
CA LEU A 120 0.62 -7.61 -10.84
C LEU A 120 -0.41 -6.66 -10.23
N TRP A 121 -1.06 -5.87 -11.08
CA TRP A 121 -1.96 -4.79 -10.67
C TRP A 121 -3.39 -5.25 -10.47
N GLU A 122 -3.92 -6.11 -11.33
CA GLU A 122 -5.32 -6.55 -11.25
C GLU A 122 -5.64 -7.22 -9.91
N PRO A 123 -4.85 -8.21 -9.42
CA PRO A 123 -5.16 -8.84 -8.13
C PRO A 123 -5.02 -7.88 -6.95
N ALA A 124 -4.12 -6.90 -7.06
CA ALA A 124 -3.92 -5.91 -6.03
C ALA A 124 -5.01 -4.84 -6.02
N TYR A 125 -5.46 -4.43 -7.20
CA TYR A 125 -6.59 -3.54 -7.40
C TYR A 125 -7.88 -4.13 -6.86
N ASP A 126 -8.13 -5.42 -7.15
CA ASP A 126 -9.28 -6.14 -6.62
C ASP A 126 -9.29 -6.16 -5.10
N GLU A 127 -8.14 -6.41 -4.47
CA GLU A 127 -8.03 -6.43 -3.00
C GLU A 127 -8.17 -5.04 -2.38
N ILE A 128 -7.63 -4.00 -3.03
CA ILE A 128 -7.84 -2.60 -2.64
C ILE A 128 -9.33 -2.25 -2.72
N LYS A 129 -9.98 -2.56 -3.85
CA LYS A 129 -11.39 -2.29 -4.08
C LYS A 129 -12.24 -2.98 -3.02
N ARG A 130 -11.99 -4.27 -2.79
CA ARG A 130 -12.64 -5.06 -1.74
C ARG A 130 -12.45 -4.45 -0.35
N THR A 131 -11.25 -3.95 -0.04
CA THR A 131 -10.97 -3.27 1.23
C THR A 131 -11.81 -2.01 1.39
N LEU A 132 -11.85 -1.15 0.36
CA LEU A 132 -12.59 0.10 0.39
C LEU A 132 -14.11 -0.14 0.44
N GLU A 133 -14.64 -1.07 -0.34
CA GLU A 133 -16.06 -1.46 -0.30
C GLU A 133 -16.47 -1.99 1.07
N ARG A 134 -15.59 -2.74 1.75
CA ARG A 134 -15.84 -3.27 3.09
C ARG A 134 -15.81 -2.19 4.16
N LEU A 135 -14.90 -1.21 4.06
CA LEU A 135 -14.76 -0.15 5.05
C LEU A 135 -15.74 1.01 4.82
N GLY A 136 -16.20 1.22 3.58
CA GLY A 136 -17.09 2.34 3.19
C GLY A 136 -18.36 2.52 4.05
N PRO A 137 -19.06 1.44 4.47
CA PRO A 137 -20.23 1.56 5.35
C PRO A 137 -19.90 1.98 6.80
N ILE A 138 -18.63 1.91 7.21
CA ILE A 138 -18.18 2.20 8.57
C ILE A 138 -17.67 3.64 8.63
N ALA A 139 -18.11 4.42 9.62
CA ALA A 139 -17.61 5.78 9.78
C ALA A 139 -16.13 5.77 10.21
N VAL A 140 -15.28 6.56 9.55
CA VAL A 140 -13.82 6.62 9.84
C VAL A 140 -13.53 6.87 11.32
N LYS A 141 -14.31 7.73 11.98
CA LYS A 141 -14.17 8.03 13.42
C LYS A 141 -14.35 6.82 14.34
N THR A 142 -14.95 5.74 13.85
CA THR A 142 -15.18 4.49 14.59
C THR A 142 -14.22 3.37 14.19
N TYR A 143 -13.25 3.64 13.32
CA TYR A 143 -12.28 2.62 12.91
C TYR A 143 -11.40 2.17 14.07
N SER A 144 -11.18 0.86 14.16
CA SER A 144 -10.05 0.31 14.89
C SER A 144 -8.72 0.83 14.32
N ASP A 145 -7.63 0.68 15.06
CA ASP A 145 -6.29 0.98 14.54
C ASP A 145 -5.94 0.15 13.28
N ILE A 146 -6.38 -1.11 13.21
CA ILE A 146 -6.22 -1.98 12.02
C ILE A 146 -7.02 -1.41 10.84
N GLN A 147 -8.29 -1.05 11.05
CA GLN A 147 -9.14 -0.48 10.00
C GLN A 147 -8.64 0.89 9.53
N ASN A 148 -8.14 1.73 10.45
CA ASN A 148 -7.48 2.98 10.11
C ASN A 148 -6.26 2.73 9.23
N PHE A 149 -5.44 1.74 9.57
CA PHE A 149 -4.28 1.38 8.77
C PHE A 149 -4.68 0.84 7.39
N SER A 150 -5.63 -0.09 7.32
CA SER A 150 -6.16 -0.63 6.06
C SER A 150 -6.77 0.47 5.19
N HIS A 151 -7.50 1.41 5.80
CA HIS A 151 -8.06 2.55 5.09
C HIS A 151 -6.96 3.45 4.51
N VAL A 152 -5.92 3.78 5.28
CA VAL A 152 -4.80 4.59 4.78
C VAL A 152 -4.02 3.86 3.69
N ALA A 153 -3.71 2.57 3.87
CA ALA A 153 -2.98 1.77 2.90
C ALA A 153 -3.78 1.54 1.59
N GLY A 154 -5.09 1.31 1.71
CA GLY A 154 -6.02 1.20 0.59
C GLY A 154 -6.51 2.53 0.04
N SER A 155 -6.24 3.65 0.74
CA SER A 155 -6.59 4.97 0.26
C SER A 155 -5.74 5.34 -0.94
N TYR A 156 -6.26 6.28 -1.71
CA TYR A 156 -5.62 6.91 -2.84
C TYR A 156 -4.13 7.26 -2.59
N HIS A 157 -3.76 7.77 -1.41
CA HIS A 157 -2.37 8.14 -1.10
C HIS A 157 -1.46 6.91 -1.01
N GLY A 158 -1.91 5.85 -0.33
CA GLY A 158 -1.18 4.59 -0.21
C GLY A 158 -1.02 3.86 -1.55
N ILE A 159 -2.03 3.97 -2.42
CA ILE A 159 -1.98 3.45 -3.80
C ILE A 159 -0.99 4.26 -4.65
N SER A 160 -1.08 5.60 -4.66
CA SER A 160 -0.18 6.46 -5.45
C SER A 160 1.29 6.24 -5.07
N GLU A 161 1.60 6.22 -3.78
CA GLU A 161 2.95 5.93 -3.28
C GLU A 161 3.40 4.51 -3.65
N SER A 162 2.46 3.54 -3.63
CA SER A 162 2.67 2.17 -4.10
C SER A 162 2.84 2.05 -5.62
N VAL A 163 2.35 3.01 -6.40
CA VAL A 163 2.60 3.07 -7.84
C VAL A 163 3.96 3.70 -8.14
N ARG A 164 4.26 4.86 -7.55
CA ARG A 164 5.49 5.67 -7.78
C ARG A 164 6.80 4.89 -7.65
N LEU A 165 7.01 4.18 -6.54
CA LEU A 165 8.27 3.42 -6.35
C LEU A 165 8.39 2.19 -7.29
N SER A 166 7.28 1.67 -7.83
CA SER A 166 7.39 0.60 -8.83
C SER A 166 7.94 1.13 -10.16
N THR A 167 7.74 2.41 -10.46
CA THR A 167 8.22 3.02 -11.72
C THR A 167 9.74 3.26 -11.69
N LEU A 168 10.29 3.58 -10.52
CA LEU A 168 11.73 3.76 -10.30
C LEU A 168 12.53 2.44 -10.38
N GLU A 169 11.95 1.31 -9.98
CA GLU A 169 12.64 0.00 -9.96
C GLU A 169 12.43 -0.86 -11.23
N ARG A 170 11.54 -0.45 -12.14
CA ARG A 170 11.32 -1.13 -13.44
C ARG A 170 12.48 -0.88 -14.41
N ALA A 171 13.69 -1.21 -14.01
CA ALA A 171 14.78 -1.47 -14.95
C ALA A 171 14.70 -2.89 -15.55
N LEU A 172 13.83 -3.80 -15.04
CA LEU A 172 13.96 -5.26 -15.30
C LEU A 172 12.87 -6.04 -16.13
N SER A 173 11.66 -5.54 -16.46
CA SER A 173 10.69 -6.20 -17.41
C SER A 173 10.82 -5.81 -18.91
N PRO A 174 10.17 -6.47 -19.89
CA PRO A 174 10.15 -5.98 -21.29
C PRO A 174 9.38 -4.65 -21.45
N LEU A 175 9.89 -3.74 -22.28
CA LEU A 175 9.35 -2.37 -22.47
C LEU A 175 7.85 -2.29 -22.85
N PRO A 176 7.33 -3.13 -23.78
CA PRO A 176 5.94 -3.00 -24.26
C PRO A 176 4.89 -3.34 -23.22
N GLU A 177 5.12 -4.37 -22.40
CA GLU A 177 4.21 -4.77 -21.33
C GLU A 177 4.14 -3.69 -20.23
N ARG A 178 5.27 -3.03 -19.94
CA ARG A 178 5.33 -1.91 -18.98
C ARG A 178 4.51 -0.71 -19.45
N TYR A 179 4.60 -0.37 -20.72
CA TYR A 179 3.88 0.75 -21.31
C TYR A 179 2.37 0.51 -21.27
N ASN A 180 1.91 -0.64 -21.76
CA ASN A 180 0.49 -0.98 -21.80
C ASN A 180 -0.14 -1.01 -20.40
N THR A 181 0.59 -1.53 -19.42
CA THR A 181 0.14 -1.58 -18.02
C THR A 181 -0.03 -0.19 -17.43
N LEU A 182 0.96 0.70 -17.63
CA LEU A 182 0.86 2.08 -17.14
C LEU A 182 -0.25 2.87 -17.85
N CYS A 183 -0.48 2.64 -19.15
CA CYS A 183 -1.58 3.27 -19.88
C CYS A 183 -2.94 2.82 -19.33
N SER A 184 -3.09 1.53 -19.01
CA SER A 184 -4.32 1.00 -18.38
C SER A 184 -4.60 1.64 -17.00
N LEU A 185 -3.56 1.90 -16.21
CA LEU A 185 -3.66 2.60 -14.93
C LEU A 185 -4.10 4.06 -15.09
N VAL A 186 -3.51 4.78 -16.04
CA VAL A 186 -3.93 6.15 -16.38
C VAL A 186 -5.40 6.15 -16.78
N GLN A 187 -5.79 5.26 -17.69
CA GLN A 187 -7.19 5.17 -18.15
C GLN A 187 -8.14 4.89 -16.97
N THR A 188 -7.79 3.96 -16.09
CA THR A 188 -8.61 3.61 -14.92
C THR A 188 -8.78 4.81 -13.98
N LEU A 189 -7.73 5.60 -13.77
CA LEU A 189 -7.77 6.80 -12.93
C LEU A 189 -8.57 7.92 -13.60
N GLU A 190 -8.46 8.08 -14.92
CA GLU A 190 -9.27 9.03 -15.70
C GLU A 190 -10.75 8.68 -15.63
N ASP A 191 -11.09 7.40 -15.80
CA ASP A 191 -12.47 6.92 -15.69
C ASP A 191 -13.03 7.16 -14.28
N LYS A 192 -12.23 6.95 -13.23
CA LYS A 192 -12.62 7.27 -11.85
C LYS A 192 -12.78 8.77 -11.61
N LEU A 193 -11.88 9.59 -12.16
CA LEU A 193 -11.94 11.03 -12.04
C LEU A 193 -13.20 11.60 -12.69
N ILE A 194 -13.59 11.07 -13.85
CA ILE A 194 -14.85 11.43 -14.51
C ILE A 194 -16.05 11.13 -13.59
N ASN A 195 -16.03 9.98 -12.92
CA ASN A 195 -17.11 9.57 -12.00
C ASN A 195 -17.11 10.35 -10.67
N ALA A 196 -15.99 10.94 -10.29
CA ALA A 196 -15.81 11.71 -9.06
C ALA A 196 -15.87 13.24 -9.30
N ASP A 197 -16.24 13.69 -10.50
CA ASP A 197 -16.20 15.11 -10.86
C ASP A 197 -17.10 15.95 -9.92
N GLY A 198 -16.51 16.98 -9.31
CA GLY A 198 -17.17 17.84 -8.32
C GLY A 198 -17.33 17.23 -6.92
N SER A 199 -16.80 16.03 -6.65
CA SER A 199 -16.76 15.45 -5.30
C SER A 199 -15.45 15.78 -4.57
N GLU A 200 -15.39 15.54 -3.26
CA GLU A 200 -14.16 15.66 -2.46
C GLU A 200 -13.03 14.73 -2.94
N ASP A 201 -13.35 13.69 -3.72
CA ASP A 201 -12.39 12.72 -4.26
C ASP A 201 -11.74 13.19 -5.58
N SER A 202 -12.27 14.23 -6.22
CA SER A 202 -11.77 14.74 -7.51
C SER A 202 -10.33 15.27 -7.44
N MET A 203 -10.02 16.07 -6.42
CA MET A 203 -8.70 16.68 -6.24
C MET A 203 -7.60 15.65 -5.92
N PRO A 204 -7.83 14.68 -5.01
CA PRO A 204 -6.94 13.53 -4.89
C PRO A 204 -6.74 12.81 -6.23
N LEU A 205 -7.80 12.41 -6.94
CA LEU A 205 -7.66 11.67 -8.20
C LEU A 205 -6.82 12.41 -9.25
N LEU A 206 -7.04 13.73 -9.40
CA LEU A 206 -6.24 14.61 -10.26
C LEU A 206 -4.75 14.58 -9.89
N LEU A 207 -4.43 14.66 -8.60
CA LEU A 207 -3.05 14.61 -8.15
C LEU A 207 -2.38 13.27 -8.50
N ALA A 208 -3.06 12.12 -8.49
CA ALA A 208 -2.35 10.85 -8.78
C ALA A 208 -2.17 10.68 -10.26
N LEU A 209 -3.15 11.15 -11.02
CA LEU A 209 -3.07 11.18 -12.46
C LEU A 209 -1.85 12.00 -12.89
N LEU A 210 -1.70 13.21 -12.33
CA LEU A 210 -0.54 14.06 -12.55
C LEU A 210 0.77 13.35 -12.15
N GLU A 211 0.81 12.76 -10.96
CA GLU A 211 2.00 12.06 -10.47
C GLU A 211 2.39 10.85 -11.35
N LEU A 212 1.41 10.08 -11.81
CA LEU A 212 1.62 8.92 -12.68
C LEU A 212 2.10 9.35 -14.08
N LYS A 213 1.52 10.42 -14.64
CA LYS A 213 1.93 10.99 -15.93
C LYS A 213 3.33 11.62 -15.86
N LEU A 214 3.69 12.27 -14.75
CA LEU A 214 5.06 12.73 -14.49
C LEU A 214 6.06 11.57 -14.44
N ASP A 215 5.66 10.41 -13.92
CA ASP A 215 6.50 9.22 -13.90
C ASP A 215 6.68 8.58 -15.30
N PHE A 216 5.69 8.70 -16.19
CA PHE A 216 5.85 8.39 -17.63
C PHE A 216 6.91 9.26 -18.30
N LEU A 217 6.92 10.56 -18.02
CA LEU A 217 7.91 11.49 -18.55
C LEU A 217 9.32 11.10 -18.12
N LYS A 218 9.51 10.79 -16.83
CA LYS A 218 10.79 10.30 -16.29
C LYS A 218 11.21 8.98 -16.93
N PHE A 219 10.27 8.05 -17.10
CA PHE A 219 10.51 6.75 -17.73
C PHE A 219 11.05 6.87 -19.15
N TRP A 220 10.39 7.66 -20.01
CA TRP A 220 10.81 7.85 -21.40
C TRP A 220 12.12 8.61 -21.53
N THR A 221 12.33 9.60 -20.66
CA THR A 221 13.59 10.34 -20.58
C THR A 221 14.75 9.41 -20.17
N ALA A 222 14.55 8.55 -19.16
CA ALA A 222 15.56 7.60 -18.70
C ALA A 222 15.92 6.54 -19.76
N LEU A 223 15.01 6.23 -20.67
CA LEU A 223 15.23 5.31 -21.79
C LEU A 223 15.88 5.97 -23.01
N GLY A 224 16.17 7.28 -22.95
CA GLY A 224 16.71 8.03 -24.08
C GLY A 224 15.75 8.14 -25.26
N LYS A 225 14.43 8.07 -25.00
CA LYS A 225 13.36 8.17 -26.00
C LYS A 225 12.39 9.32 -25.70
N PRO A 226 12.87 10.56 -25.63
CA PRO A 226 12.05 11.72 -25.27
C PRO A 226 10.92 11.98 -26.29
N GLU A 227 11.03 11.52 -27.53
CA GLU A 227 9.98 11.60 -28.54
C GLU A 227 8.70 10.88 -28.13
N MET A 228 8.81 9.84 -27.31
CA MET A 228 7.68 9.07 -26.77
C MET A 228 7.02 9.77 -25.57
N ALA A 229 7.67 10.81 -25.03
CA ALA A 229 7.19 11.57 -23.88
C ALA A 229 6.23 12.71 -24.27
N GLY A 230 6.19 13.10 -25.56
CA GLY A 230 5.41 14.25 -26.05
C GLY A 230 3.95 14.28 -25.59
N PRO A 231 3.14 13.24 -25.85
CA PRO A 231 1.74 13.19 -25.42
C PRO A 231 1.54 13.30 -23.90
N TRP A 232 2.55 12.91 -23.12
CA TRP A 232 2.51 12.96 -21.66
C TRP A 232 2.84 14.35 -21.11
N PHE A 233 3.61 15.17 -21.84
CA PHE A 233 3.86 16.56 -21.45
C PHE A 233 2.58 17.37 -21.53
N ASP A 234 1.87 17.30 -22.65
CA ASP A 234 0.59 17.99 -22.86
C ASP A 234 -0.46 17.55 -21.82
N ALA A 235 -0.47 16.26 -21.47
CA ALA A 235 -1.38 15.72 -20.47
C ALA A 235 -1.04 16.20 -19.04
N VAL A 236 0.25 16.32 -18.69
CA VAL A 236 0.70 16.86 -17.40
C VAL A 236 0.37 18.35 -17.28
N ASP A 237 0.61 19.14 -18.33
CA ASP A 237 0.32 20.56 -18.34
C ASP A 237 -1.18 20.81 -18.18
N SER A 238 -2.03 20.07 -18.91
CA SER A 238 -3.49 20.13 -18.78
C SER A 238 -3.98 19.79 -17.36
N ASP A 239 -3.46 18.70 -16.77
CA ASP A 239 -3.83 18.31 -15.41
C ASP A 239 -3.35 19.34 -14.36
N TRP A 240 -2.16 19.93 -14.58
CA TRP A 240 -1.62 20.98 -13.72
C TRP A 240 -2.42 22.27 -13.78
N GLU A 241 -2.87 22.70 -14.96
CA GLU A 241 -3.76 23.85 -15.12
C GLU A 241 -5.09 23.63 -14.39
N ARG A 242 -5.67 22.43 -14.51
CA ARG A 242 -6.91 22.06 -13.82
C ARG A 242 -6.74 22.08 -12.30
N ILE A 243 -5.66 21.50 -11.79
CA ILE A 243 -5.30 21.52 -10.37
C ILE A 243 -5.10 22.96 -9.87
N SER A 244 -4.36 23.77 -10.63
CA SER A 244 -4.06 25.15 -10.26
C SER A 244 -5.32 26.02 -10.20
N GLY A 245 -6.24 25.84 -11.17
CA GLY A 245 -7.54 26.52 -11.17
C GLY A 245 -8.37 26.16 -9.93
N LEU A 246 -8.48 24.87 -9.60
CA LEU A 246 -9.22 24.41 -8.42
C LEU A 246 -8.63 24.94 -7.10
N LEU A 247 -7.30 25.07 -7.00
CA LEU A 247 -6.64 25.63 -5.83
C LEU A 247 -6.86 27.14 -5.70
N LEU A 248 -6.97 27.87 -6.82
CA LEU A 248 -7.27 29.29 -6.84
C LEU A 248 -8.75 29.59 -6.51
N ASP A 249 -9.66 28.71 -6.91
CA ASP A 249 -11.10 28.85 -6.64
C ASP A 249 -11.48 28.50 -5.18
N ASN A 250 -10.64 27.74 -4.47
CA ASN A 250 -10.88 27.28 -3.10
C ASN A 250 -9.90 27.86 -2.05
N GLY A 251 -9.07 28.84 -2.42
CA GLY A 251 -8.16 29.58 -1.53
C GLY A 251 -8.71 30.95 -1.16
#